data_AF-A0A2V9GL99-F1
#
_entry.id   AF-A0A2V9GL99-F1
#
_cell.length_a   1.000
_cell.length_b   1.000
_cell.length_c   1.000
_cell.angle_alpha   90.00
_cell.angle_beta   90.00
_cell.angle_gamma   90.00
#
_symmetry.space_group_name_H-M   'P 1'
#
loop_
_entity.id
_entity.type
_entity.pdbx_description
1 polymer ?
#
loop_
_entity_poly.entity_id
_entity_poly.type
_entity_poly.pdbx_seq_one_letter_code
_entity_poly.pdbx_strand_id
1 'polypeptide(L)' 'AKTTTAKGLKVTCRLDRRKYLTGREISKAQMEPLNLERNKFHGEWNYVIKPKAKIS' A
#
# COMPACT_ATOMS: atom_id res chain seq x y z
N ALA A 1 -8.59 23.17 -2.93
CA ALA A 1 -9.29 21.90 -3.23
C ALA A 1 -9.30 21.70 -4.74
N LYS A 2 -8.87 20.54 -5.28
CA LYS A 2 -8.60 20.33 -6.72
C LYS A 2 -9.46 19.21 -7.35
N THR A 3 -10.66 18.99 -6.82
CA THR A 3 -11.57 17.92 -7.28
C THR A 3 -12.95 18.50 -7.58
N THR A 4 -13.00 19.45 -8.50
CA THR A 4 -14.25 20.02 -9.01
C THR A 4 -14.34 19.67 -10.49
N THR A 5 -14.77 18.45 -10.79
CA THR A 5 -15.14 18.04 -12.15
C THR A 5 -16.67 18.11 -12.27
N ALA A 6 -17.19 18.73 -13.33
CA ALA A 6 -18.64 18.84 -13.57
C ALA A 6 -19.33 17.46 -13.69
N LYS A 7 -18.57 16.44 -14.10
CA LYS A 7 -18.91 15.03 -13.91
C LYS A 7 -18.47 14.63 -12.50
N GLY A 8 -19.39 14.66 -11.54
CA GLY A 8 -19.12 14.20 -10.18
C GLY A 8 -18.64 12.74 -10.14
N LEU A 9 -17.80 12.39 -9.17
CA LEU A 9 -17.36 11.01 -8.95
C LEU A 9 -18.47 10.22 -8.25
N LYS A 10 -18.98 9.16 -8.89
CA LYS A 10 -19.90 8.21 -8.24
C LYS A 10 -19.08 7.11 -7.57
N VAL A 11 -19.04 7.13 -6.24
CA VAL A 11 -18.34 6.13 -5.42
C VAL A 11 -19.36 5.09 -4.95
N THR A 12 -19.04 3.81 -5.11
CA THR A 12 -19.81 2.70 -4.55
C THR A 12 -18.97 1.99 -3.49
N CYS A 13 -19.51 1.84 -2.28
CA CYS A 13 -18.86 1.16 -1.17
C CYS A 13 -19.65 -0.11 -0.80
N ARG A 14 -18.94 -1.18 -0.45
CA ARG A 14 -19.53 -2.41 0.08
C ARG A 14 -18.74 -2.88 1.30
N LEU A 15 -19.44 -3.41 2.29
CA LEU A 15 -18.79 -4.06 3.42
C LEU A 15 -18.05 -5.32 2.95
N ASP A 16 -16.75 -5.36 3.18
CA ASP A 16 -15.97 -6.59 3.07
C ASP A 16 -16.21 -7.44 4.33
N ARG A 17 -16.78 -8.64 4.14
CA ARG A 17 -17.07 -9.59 5.23
C ARG A 17 -16.02 -10.70 5.34
N ARG A 18 -14.90 -10.60 4.61
CA ARG A 18 -13.80 -11.55 4.71
C ARG A 18 -13.21 -11.51 6.12
N LYS A 19 -12.85 -12.68 6.65
CA LYS A 19 -12.09 -12.80 7.90
C LYS A 19 -10.61 -12.71 7.56
N TYR A 20 -9.95 -11.71 8.12
CA TYR A 20 -8.50 -11.55 8.02
C TYR A 20 -7.88 -11.98 9.33
N LEU A 21 -6.93 -12.92 9.26
CA LEU A 21 -6.18 -13.34 10.44
C LEU A 21 -5.34 -12.17 10.92
N THR A 22 -5.48 -11.82 12.19
CA THR A 22 -4.67 -10.80 12.87
C THR A 22 -3.40 -11.44 13.44
N GLY A 23 -2.40 -10.62 13.75
CA GLY A 23 -1.18 -11.10 14.43
C GLY A 23 -0.22 -11.92 13.55
N ARG A 24 -0.33 -11.84 12.22
CA ARG A 24 0.68 -12.44 11.34
C ARG A 24 1.99 -11.69 11.49
N GLU A 25 2.95 -12.31 12.18
CA GLU A 25 4.31 -11.79 12.24
C GLU A 25 5.01 -11.97 10.89
N ILE A 26 5.66 -10.91 10.43
CA ILE A 26 6.50 -10.92 9.23
C ILE A 26 7.94 -10.84 9.70
N SER A 27 8.75 -11.84 9.36
CA SER A 27 10.15 -11.85 9.76
C SER A 27 10.96 -10.80 8.99
N LYS A 28 12.09 -10.36 9.57
CA LYS A 28 13.00 -9.42 8.88
C LYS A 28 13.46 -9.99 7.53
N ALA A 29 13.71 -11.30 7.45
CA ALA A 29 14.09 -11.99 6.22
C ALA A 29 13.00 -11.96 5.13
N GLN A 30 11.72 -11.86 5.50
CA GLN A 30 10.64 -11.68 4.54
C GLN A 30 10.53 -10.23 4.04
N MET A 31 10.93 -9.25 4.86
CA MET A 31 10.91 -7.83 4.52
C MET A 31 12.14 -7.38 3.74
N GLU A 32 13.31 -7.95 4.01
CA GLU A 32 14.59 -7.67 3.34
C GLU A 32 14.52 -7.71 1.81
N PRO A 33 13.87 -8.70 1.17
CA PRO A 33 13.79 -8.73 -0.29
C PRO A 33 12.84 -7.67 -0.85
N LEU A 34 12.08 -6.91 -0.04
CA LEU A 34 11.22 -5.85 -0.57
C LEU A 34 12.06 -4.63 -0.95
N ASN A 35 11.89 -4.15 -2.18
CA ASN A 35 12.51 -2.90 -2.64
C ASN A 35 11.70 -1.71 -2.10
N LEU A 36 11.79 -1.49 -0.79
CA LEU A 36 11.01 -0.53 -0.04
C LEU A 36 11.80 0.78 0.16
N GLU A 37 11.29 1.88 -0.37
CA GLU A 37 11.79 3.22 -0.11
C GLU A 37 10.86 3.93 0.87
N ARG A 38 11.38 4.26 2.06
CA ARG A 38 10.63 4.99 3.08
C ARG A 38 10.73 6.49 2.84
N ASN A 39 9.60 7.19 2.97
CA ASN A 39 9.59 8.64 2.89
C ASN A 39 10.27 9.26 4.12
N LYS A 40 10.87 10.45 3.96
CA LYS A 40 11.43 11.23 5.06
C LYS A 40 10.35 11.68 6.06
N PHE A 41 9.13 11.93 5.57
CA PHE A 41 7.99 12.28 6.41
C PHE A 41 7.13 11.03 6.68
N HIS A 42 7.16 10.54 7.92
CA HIS A 42 6.44 9.34 8.36
C HIS A 42 6.69 8.11 7.48
N GLY A 43 7.96 7.75 7.26
CA GLY A 43 8.35 6.61 6.41
C GLY A 43 7.85 5.24 6.89
N GLU A 44 7.34 5.16 8.11
CA GLU A 44 6.64 4.01 8.67
C GLU A 44 5.22 3.83 8.12
N TRP A 45 4.58 4.91 7.66
CA TRP A 45 3.29 4.89 6.95
C TRP A 45 3.44 5.16 5.46
N ASN A 46 4.30 6.11 5.10
CA ASN A 46 4.50 6.62 3.76
C ASN A 46 5.73 5.97 3.13
N TYR A 47 5.50 4.98 2.29
CA TYR A 47 6.57 4.26 1.60
C TYR A 47 6.20 3.92 0.16
N VAL A 48 7.20 3.65 -0.66
CA VAL A 48 7.07 3.19 -2.04
C VAL A 48 7.68 1.81 -2.15
N ILE A 49 6.91 0.84 -2.67
CA ILE A 49 7.44 -0.47 -3.04
C ILE A 49 7.73 -0.45 -4.53
N LYS A 50 9.00 -0.49 -4.90
CA LYS A 50 9.43 -0.51 -6.30
C LYS A 50 9.40 -1.94 -6.85
N PRO A 51 9.14 -2.11 -8.16
CA PRO A 51 9.35 -3.39 -8.81
C PRO A 51 10.80 -3.85 -8.64
N LYS A 52 11.00 -5.16 -8.53
CA LYS A 52 12.32 -5.73 -8.70
C LYS A 52 12.63 -5.75 -10.19
N ALA A 53 13.84 -5.36 -10.58
CA ALA A 53 14.30 -5.61 -11.93
C ALA A 53 14.16 -7.12 -12.19
N LYS A 54 13.50 -7.49 -13.29
CA LYS A 54 13.49 -8.90 -13.70
C LYS A 54 14.94 -9.28 -13.95
N ILE A 55 15.42 -10.27 -13.22
CA ILE A 55 16.67 -10.95 -13.58
C ILE A 55 16.34 -11.65 -14.90
N SER A 56 16.93 -11.16 -16.00
CA SER A 56 16.89 -11.81 -17.32
C SER A 56 17.79 -13.03 -17.31
#